data_AF-A0A0G4LB79-F1
#
_entry.id   AF-A0A0G4LB79-F1
#
_cell.length_a   1.000
_cell.length_b   1.000
_cell.length_c   1.000
_cell.angle_alpha   90.00
_cell.angle_beta   90.00
_cell.angle_gamma   90.00
#
_symmetry.space_group_name_H-M   'P 1'
#
loop_
_entity.id
_entity.type
_entity.pdbx_description
1 polymer ?
#
loop_
_entity_poly.entity_id
_entity_poly.type
_entity_poly.pdbx_seq_one_letter_code
_entity_poly.pdbx_strand_id
1 'polypeptide(L)'
;MIEIAALEKEKDEASQTRLAQAKKDARNVEEELEPLRQKYLSEIKRGEEIHMAKSKLDELQKRLENAANDGDHAKAADIKYGAIPEQLAVIKELEAKKAAADAALSATGQDTGSMVTDIVSVDHINEIVARWTGIPVTRL
;
A
#
# COMPACT_ATOMS: atom_id res chain seq x y z
N MET A 1 1.24 9.97 -24.07
CA MET A 1 0.35 9.18 -24.96
C MET A 1 -0.28 9.98 -26.09
N ILE A 2 -0.49 11.30 -25.95
CA ILE A 2 -1.13 12.13 -27.00
C ILE A 2 -0.22 12.35 -28.22
N GLU A 3 1.10 12.45 -28.01
CA GLU A 3 2.08 12.73 -29.08
C GLU A 3 2.33 11.53 -30.01
N ILE A 4 2.41 10.31 -29.47
CA ILE A 4 2.59 9.07 -30.26
C ILE A 4 1.37 8.81 -31.17
N ALA A 5 0.16 9.04 -30.65
CA ALA A 5 -1.08 8.88 -31.41
C ALA A 5 -1.26 9.94 -32.51
N ALA A 6 -0.62 11.10 -32.38
CA ALA A 6 -0.60 12.15 -33.40
C ALA A 6 0.42 11.82 -34.51
N LEU A 7 1.63 11.39 -34.13
CA LEU A 7 2.70 11.01 -35.06
C LEU A 7 2.38 9.75 -35.88
N GLU A 8 1.52 8.85 -35.39
CA GLU A 8 1.06 7.66 -36.16
C GLU A 8 0.20 8.01 -37.39
N LYS A 9 -0.38 9.21 -37.44
CA LYS A 9 -1.21 9.68 -38.56
C LYS A 9 -0.41 10.41 -39.65
N GLU A 10 0.83 10.81 -39.37
CA GLU A 10 1.71 11.49 -40.32
C GLU A 10 2.64 10.48 -41.02
N LYS A 11 2.88 10.68 -42.33
CA LYS A 11 3.57 9.70 -43.21
C LYS A 11 4.94 10.17 -43.69
N ASP A 12 5.43 11.32 -43.24
CA ASP A 12 6.74 11.84 -43.62
C ASP A 12 7.88 11.11 -42.92
N GLU A 13 9.03 10.96 -43.60
CA GLU A 13 10.20 10.23 -43.08
C GLU A 13 10.72 10.80 -41.75
N ALA A 14 10.63 12.11 -41.56
CA ALA A 14 11.03 12.78 -40.32
C ALA A 14 10.12 12.39 -39.15
N SER A 15 8.80 12.33 -39.35
CA SER A 15 7.85 11.86 -38.34
C SER A 15 7.96 10.37 -38.05
N GLN A 16 8.24 9.52 -39.04
CA GLN A 16 8.50 8.09 -38.79
C GLN A 16 9.74 7.87 -37.92
N THR A 17 10.79 8.68 -38.14
CA THR A 17 12.02 8.63 -37.34
C THR A 17 11.76 9.10 -35.90
N ARG A 18 11.01 10.20 -35.71
CA ARG A 18 10.59 10.67 -34.37
C ARG A 18 9.67 9.69 -33.66
N LEU A 19 8.77 9.04 -34.39
CA LEU A 19 7.86 8.03 -33.85
C LEU A 19 8.61 6.78 -33.37
N ALA A 20 9.61 6.32 -34.14
CA ALA A 20 10.47 5.22 -33.71
C ALA A 20 11.24 5.58 -32.43
N GLN A 21 11.78 6.81 -32.34
CA GLN A 21 12.47 7.29 -31.15
C GLN A 21 11.52 7.42 -29.95
N ALA A 22 10.34 8.02 -30.13
CA ALA A 22 9.34 8.17 -29.07
C ALA A 22 8.81 6.82 -28.57
N LYS A 23 8.65 5.82 -29.46
CA LYS A 23 8.29 4.44 -29.06
C LYS A 23 9.40 3.76 -28.27
N LYS A 24 10.66 3.99 -28.64
CA LYS A 24 11.82 3.49 -27.89
C LYS A 24 11.91 4.13 -26.52
N ASP A 25 11.75 5.44 -26.43
CA ASP A 25 11.78 6.16 -25.15
C ASP A 25 10.60 5.77 -24.25
N ALA A 26 9.41 5.58 -24.81
CA ALA A 26 8.26 5.06 -24.08
C ALA A 26 8.51 3.64 -23.53
N ARG A 27 9.13 2.76 -24.33
CA ARG A 27 9.52 1.41 -23.87
C ARG A 27 10.55 1.45 -22.75
N ASN A 28 11.56 2.30 -22.86
CA ASN A 28 12.58 2.46 -21.82
C ASN A 28 11.94 2.92 -20.50
N VAL A 29 11.04 3.91 -20.55
CA VAL A 29 10.32 4.38 -19.37
C VAL A 29 9.41 3.28 -18.81
N GLU A 30 8.73 2.52 -19.65
CA GLU A 30 7.88 1.40 -19.23
C GLU A 30 8.69 0.28 -18.53
N GLU A 31 9.89 -0.03 -19.04
CA GLU A 31 10.82 -0.98 -18.42
C GLU A 31 11.37 -0.50 -17.07
N GLU A 32 11.60 0.81 -16.91
CA GLU A 32 12.00 1.39 -15.62
C GLU A 32 10.84 1.42 -14.60
N LEU A 33 9.60 1.58 -15.08
CA LEU A 33 8.42 1.74 -14.24
C LEU A 33 7.85 0.41 -13.76
N GLU A 34 7.98 -0.66 -14.56
CA GLU A 34 7.51 -2.00 -14.21
C GLU A 34 8.03 -2.53 -12.86
N PRO A 35 9.36 -2.49 -12.55
CA PRO A 35 9.85 -2.95 -11.25
C PRO A 35 9.35 -2.08 -10.10
N LEU A 36 9.20 -0.77 -10.30
CA LEU A 36 8.64 0.15 -9.29
C LEU A 36 7.17 -0.16 -9.03
N ARG A 37 6.40 -0.43 -10.09
CA ARG A 37 4.99 -0.81 -9.99
C ARG A 37 4.81 -2.14 -9.26
N GLN A 38 5.65 -3.12 -9.56
CA GLN A 38 5.62 -4.42 -8.87
C GLN A 38 5.94 -4.29 -7.39
N LYS A 39 6.92 -3.44 -7.03
CA LYS A 39 7.21 -3.11 -5.62
C LYS A 39 6.01 -2.47 -4.93
N TYR A 40 5.43 -1.44 -5.54
CA TYR A 40 4.24 -0.77 -5.01
C TYR A 40 3.06 -1.73 -4.78
N LEU A 41 2.76 -2.57 -5.76
CA LEU A 41 1.69 -3.58 -5.64
C LEU A 41 1.99 -4.60 -4.53
N SER A 42 3.26 -4.99 -4.37
CA SER A 42 3.66 -5.88 -3.28
C SER A 42 3.53 -5.21 -1.92
N GLU A 43 3.84 -3.92 -1.79
CA GLU A 43 3.68 -3.15 -0.55
C GLU A 43 2.20 -3.03 -0.17
N ILE A 44 1.34 -2.63 -1.13
CA ILE A 44 -0.11 -2.57 -0.93
C ILE A 44 -0.64 -3.90 -0.44
N LYS A 45 -0.30 -5.00 -1.14
CA LYS A 45 -0.82 -6.32 -0.83
C LYS A 45 -0.48 -6.75 0.60
N ARG A 46 0.75 -6.48 1.06
CA ARG A 46 1.16 -6.77 2.45
C ARG A 46 0.37 -5.94 3.46
N GLY A 47 0.15 -4.66 3.17
CA GLY A 47 -0.69 -3.79 4.00
C GLY A 47 -2.14 -4.27 4.07
N GLU A 48 -2.71 -4.66 2.93
CA GLU A 48 -4.06 -5.18 2.82
C GLU A 48 -4.23 -6.51 3.58
N GLU A 49 -3.26 -7.41 3.51
CA GLU A 49 -3.26 -8.67 4.29
C GLU A 49 -3.29 -8.40 5.80
N ILE A 50 -2.50 -7.42 6.29
CA ILE A 50 -2.53 -7.00 7.70
C ILE A 50 -3.88 -6.37 8.05
N HIS A 51 -4.42 -5.51 7.19
CA HIS A 51 -5.71 -4.87 7.41
C HIS A 51 -6.85 -5.90 7.49
N MET A 52 -6.88 -6.86 6.56
CA MET A 52 -7.84 -7.98 6.59
C MET A 52 -7.69 -8.81 7.86
N ALA A 53 -6.46 -9.07 8.31
CA ALA A 53 -6.22 -9.81 9.55
C ALA A 53 -6.71 -9.04 10.78
N LYS A 54 -6.52 -7.72 10.83
CA LYS A 54 -7.06 -6.85 11.90
C LYS A 54 -8.59 -6.79 11.86
N SER A 55 -9.18 -6.69 10.68
CA SER A 55 -10.65 -6.73 10.53
C SER A 55 -11.26 -8.05 11.04
N LYS A 56 -10.61 -9.19 10.78
CA LYS A 56 -11.02 -10.49 11.35
C LYS A 56 -10.91 -10.51 12.88
N LEU A 57 -9.87 -9.88 13.45
CA LEU A 57 -9.74 -9.76 14.90
C LEU A 57 -10.92 -8.97 15.49
N ASP A 58 -11.29 -7.85 14.88
CA ASP A 58 -12.44 -7.03 15.31
C ASP A 58 -13.74 -7.83 15.22
N GLU A 59 -13.91 -8.67 14.18
CA GLU A 59 -15.05 -9.56 14.06
C GLU A 59 -15.08 -10.60 15.19
N LEU A 60 -13.95 -11.21 15.53
CA LEU A 60 -13.84 -12.16 16.64
C LEU A 60 -14.16 -11.49 17.99
N GLN A 61 -13.74 -10.24 18.19
CA GLN A 61 -14.07 -9.46 19.39
C GLN A 61 -15.58 -9.20 19.49
N LYS A 62 -16.23 -8.81 18.39
CA LYS A 62 -17.69 -8.65 18.35
C LYS A 62 -18.42 -9.97 18.63
N ARG A 63 -17.93 -11.08 18.08
CA ARG A 63 -18.49 -12.41 18.34
C ARG A 63 -18.35 -12.82 19.81
N LEU A 64 -17.22 -12.48 20.44
CA LEU A 64 -17.02 -12.68 21.87
C LEU A 64 -18.02 -11.88 22.70
N GLU A 65 -18.20 -10.59 22.38
CA GLU A 65 -19.16 -9.73 23.06
C GLU A 65 -20.60 -10.27 22.93
N ASN A 66 -20.99 -10.67 21.73
CA ASN A 66 -22.29 -11.29 21.50
C ASN A 66 -22.46 -12.60 22.29
N ALA A 67 -21.47 -13.49 22.26
CA ALA A 67 -21.52 -14.75 23.03
C ALA A 67 -21.60 -14.50 24.55
N ALA A 68 -20.93 -13.47 25.05
CA ALA A 68 -21.01 -13.06 26.45
C ALA A 68 -22.41 -12.52 26.81
N ASN A 69 -23.00 -11.70 25.93
CA ASN A 69 -24.34 -11.14 26.11
C ASN A 69 -25.45 -12.22 26.03
N ASP A 70 -25.29 -13.21 25.16
CA ASP A 70 -26.21 -14.35 25.00
C ASP A 70 -26.07 -15.40 26.13
N GLY A 71 -25.08 -15.25 27.02
CA GLY A 71 -24.82 -16.18 28.12
C GLY A 71 -24.11 -17.49 27.69
N ASP A 72 -23.58 -17.56 26.47
CA ASP A 72 -22.83 -18.71 25.97
C ASP A 72 -21.35 -18.62 26.40
N HIS A 73 -21.11 -18.95 27.67
CA HIS A 73 -19.79 -18.87 28.29
C HIS A 73 -18.77 -19.85 27.68
N ALA A 74 -19.22 -20.98 27.11
CA ALA A 74 -18.35 -21.94 26.45
C ALA A 74 -17.78 -21.35 25.16
N LYS A 75 -18.64 -20.83 24.27
CA LYS A 75 -18.18 -20.18 23.04
C LYS A 75 -17.36 -18.93 23.32
N ALA A 76 -17.72 -18.15 24.34
CA ALA A 76 -16.94 -16.97 24.74
C ALA A 76 -15.52 -17.36 25.18
N ALA A 77 -15.35 -18.46 25.92
CA ALA A 77 -14.04 -18.96 26.33
C ALA A 77 -13.21 -19.44 25.13
N ASP A 78 -13.81 -20.21 24.21
CA ASP A 78 -13.13 -20.70 23.01
C ASP A 78 -12.63 -19.55 22.12
N ILE A 79 -13.44 -18.50 21.95
CA ILE A 79 -13.05 -17.32 21.18
C ILE A 79 -11.94 -16.54 21.90
N LYS A 80 -12.08 -16.34 23.22
CA LYS A 80 -11.15 -15.55 24.03
C LYS A 80 -9.77 -16.17 24.15
N TYR A 81 -9.69 -17.49 24.34
CA TYR A 81 -8.44 -18.20 24.63
C TYR A 81 -7.90 -19.01 23.44
N GLY A 82 -8.71 -19.22 22.40
CA GLY A 82 -8.29 -19.88 21.15
C GLY A 82 -8.18 -18.90 19.99
N ALA A 83 -9.34 -18.51 19.44
CA ALA A 83 -9.41 -17.81 18.14
C ALA A 83 -8.75 -16.42 18.16
N ILE A 84 -8.94 -15.63 19.22
CA ILE A 84 -8.34 -14.30 19.33
C ILE A 84 -6.79 -14.38 19.44
N PRO A 85 -6.21 -15.20 20.35
CA PRO A 85 -4.76 -15.39 20.40
C PRO A 85 -4.14 -15.90 19.10
N GLU A 86 -4.81 -16.84 18.42
CA GLU A 86 -4.36 -17.35 17.12
C GLU A 86 -4.32 -16.23 16.07
N GLN A 87 -5.38 -15.42 15.99
CA GLN A 87 -5.44 -14.30 15.06
C GLN A 87 -4.40 -13.21 15.38
N LEU A 88 -4.12 -12.94 16.66
CA LEU A 88 -3.05 -12.05 17.08
C LEU A 88 -1.67 -12.56 16.67
N ALA A 89 -1.44 -13.87 16.75
CA ALA A 89 -0.19 -14.48 16.28
C ALA A 89 -0.02 -14.30 14.76
N VAL A 90 -1.09 -14.49 13.99
CA VAL A 90 -1.10 -14.25 12.53
C VAL A 90 -0.78 -12.79 12.21
N ILE A 91 -1.41 -11.82 12.89
CA ILE A 91 -1.12 -10.39 12.69
C ILE A 91 0.36 -10.11 12.97
N LYS A 92 0.89 -10.64 14.08
CA LYS A 92 2.29 -10.45 14.45
C LYS A 92 3.25 -11.03 13.41
N GLU A 93 2.92 -12.19 12.84
CA GLU A 93 3.72 -12.79 11.76
C GLU A 93 3.69 -11.94 10.49
N LEU A 94 2.53 -11.41 10.11
CA LEU A 94 2.38 -10.53 8.94
C LEU A 94 3.13 -9.21 9.14
N GLU A 95 3.05 -8.60 10.33
CA GLU A 95 3.80 -7.40 10.67
C GLU A 95 5.31 -7.65 10.67
N ALA A 96 5.77 -8.80 11.17
CA ALA A 96 7.17 -9.20 11.09
C ALA A 96 7.65 -9.41 9.65
N LYS A 97 6.83 -10.03 8.79
CA LYS A 97 7.12 -10.20 7.36
C LYS A 97 7.20 -8.85 6.64
N LYS A 98 6.31 -7.91 6.97
CA LYS A 98 6.35 -6.54 6.43
C LYS A 98 7.65 -5.85 6.86
N ALA A 99 7.96 -5.83 8.15
CA ALA A 99 9.18 -5.21 8.67
C ALA A 99 10.47 -5.83 8.10
N ALA A 100 10.51 -7.16 7.91
CA ALA A 100 11.64 -7.82 7.28
C ALA A 100 11.80 -7.44 5.80
N ALA A 101 10.69 -7.30 5.08
CA ALA A 101 10.72 -6.88 3.69
C ALA A 101 11.12 -5.40 3.53
N ASP A 102 10.65 -4.53 4.43
CA ASP A 102 11.04 -3.12 4.48
C ASP A 102 12.54 -2.99 4.81
N ALA A 103 13.06 -3.77 5.76
CA ALA A 103 14.49 -3.79 6.09
C ALA A 103 15.37 -4.32 4.95
N ALA A 104 14.90 -5.32 4.20
CA ALA A 104 15.60 -5.84 3.04
C ALA A 104 15.74 -4.78 1.94
N LEU A 105 14.73 -3.91 1.77
CA LEU A 105 14.74 -2.81 0.82
C LEU A 105 15.77 -1.74 1.21
N SER A 106 15.84 -1.37 2.49
CA SER A 106 16.84 -0.41 3.01
C SER A 106 18.29 -0.91 2.86
N ALA A 107 18.54 -2.21 2.97
CA ALA A 107 19.89 -2.78 2.86
C ALA A 107 20.46 -2.76 1.42
N THR A 108 19.58 -2.74 0.40
CA THR A 108 19.99 -2.72 -1.02
C THR A 108 20.41 -1.35 -1.56
N GLY A 109 20.39 -0.29 -0.75
CA GLY A 109 20.79 1.07 -1.18
C GLY A 109 19.86 1.71 -2.23
N GLN A 110 18.76 1.04 -2.60
CA GLN A 110 17.65 1.61 -3.36
C GLN A 110 16.67 2.30 -2.39
N ASP A 111 17.20 3.21 -1.58
CA ASP A 111 16.41 3.94 -0.60
C ASP A 111 15.61 5.03 -1.31
N THR A 112 14.42 4.66 -1.78
CA THR A 112 13.36 5.62 -2.16
C THR A 112 12.34 5.84 -1.05
N GLY A 113 12.63 5.38 0.18
CA GLY A 113 11.62 5.29 1.23
C GLY A 113 10.52 4.26 0.91
N SER A 114 9.67 3.99 1.90
CA SER A 114 8.43 3.22 1.69
C SER A 114 7.57 3.97 0.67
N MET A 115 7.16 3.33 -0.44
CA MET A 115 6.24 3.97 -1.38
C MET A 115 4.85 4.14 -0.78
N VAL A 116 4.51 3.27 0.17
CA VAL A 116 3.25 3.33 0.93
C VAL A 116 3.53 3.65 2.38
N THR A 117 3.09 4.83 2.83
CA THR A 117 3.16 5.21 4.25
C THR A 117 1.81 4.93 4.91
N ASP A 118 1.71 3.82 5.64
CA ASP A 118 0.49 3.48 6.40
C ASP A 118 0.35 4.31 7.70
N ILE A 119 1.39 5.06 8.07
CA ILE A 119 1.40 5.87 9.29
C ILE A 119 0.98 7.30 8.95
N VAL A 120 -0.13 7.75 9.52
CA VAL A 120 -0.55 9.14 9.45
C VAL A 120 0.33 9.93 10.43
N SER A 121 1.26 10.73 9.91
CA SER A 121 2.06 11.66 10.70
C SER A 121 1.32 12.98 10.90
N VAL A 122 1.84 13.79 11.82
CA VAL A 122 1.35 15.16 12.05
C VAL A 122 1.45 15.99 10.76
N ASP A 123 2.49 15.76 9.96
CA ASP A 123 2.69 16.44 8.68
C ASP A 123 1.58 16.12 7.66
N HIS A 124 1.11 14.87 7.60
CA HIS A 124 -0.02 14.49 6.74
C HIS A 124 -1.32 15.19 7.15
N ILE A 125 -1.56 15.35 8.45
CA ILE A 125 -2.75 16.07 8.96
C ILE A 125 -2.62 17.56 8.62
N ASN A 126 -1.43 18.13 8.82
CA ASN A 126 -1.12 19.51 8.52
C ASN A 126 -1.33 19.85 7.04
N GLU A 127 -0.96 18.96 6.13
CA GLU A 127 -1.20 19.11 4.68
C GLU A 127 -2.69 19.22 4.36
N ILE A 128 -3.52 18.33 4.93
CA ILE A 128 -4.98 18.34 4.70
C ILE A 128 -5.61 19.61 5.28
N VAL A 129 -5.23 20.00 6.51
CA VAL A 129 -5.73 21.23 7.13
C VAL A 129 -5.32 22.44 6.31
N ALA A 130 -4.07 22.51 5.83
CA ALA A 130 -3.61 23.59 4.95
C ALA A 130 -4.39 23.62 3.62
N ARG A 131 -4.69 22.46 3.04
CA ARG A 131 -5.48 22.36 1.80
C ARG A 131 -6.93 22.82 1.97
N TRP A 132 -7.54 22.52 3.11
CA TRP A 132 -8.91 22.94 3.41
C TRP A 132 -9.01 24.40 3.85
N THR A 133 -8.03 24.89 4.59
CA THR A 133 -8.05 26.25 5.17
C THR A 133 -7.32 27.28 4.31
N GLY A 134 -6.48 26.86 3.36
CA GLY A 134 -5.58 27.72 2.59
C GLY A 134 -4.41 28.30 3.39
N ILE A 135 -4.27 27.91 4.67
CA ILE A 135 -3.23 28.44 5.56
C ILE A 135 -2.11 27.40 5.68
N PRO A 136 -0.91 27.66 5.15
CA PRO A 136 0.21 26.75 5.31
C PRO A 136 0.63 26.68 6.79
N VAL A 137 0.39 25.52 7.41
CA VAL A 137 0.86 25.18 8.76
C VAL A 137 2.33 24.73 8.72
N THR A 138 3.19 25.59 8.19
CA THR A 138 4.64 25.50 8.40
C THR A 138 5.00 26.49 9.49
N ARG A 139 4.81 26.12 10.76
CA ARG A 139 5.39 26.81 11.94
C ARG A 139 5.10 26.02 13.22
N LEU A 140 6.05 25.15 13.57
CA LEU A 140 6.76 25.06 14.87
C LEU A 140 7.71 23.87 14.84
#